data_AF-A0A7W1J8X7-F1
#
_entry.id   AF-A0A7W1J8X7-F1
#
_cell.length_a   1.000
_cell.length_b   1.000
_cell.length_c   1.000
_cell.angle_alpha   90.00
_cell.angle_beta   90.00
_cell.angle_gamma   90.00
#
_symmetry.space_group_name_H-M   'P 1'
#
loop_
_entity.id
_entity.type
_entity.pdbx_description
1 polymer ?
#
loop_
_entity_poly.entity_id
_entity_poly.type
_entity_poly.pdbx_seq_one_letter_code
_entity_poly.pdbx_strand_id
1 'polypeptide(L)'
;EHTVKSTIPDFQSVLIALPRQLWPQVARGDSAFGTEAMMVWPEANGLDYLFKQRMTTRTRALVQELDLTQGWVDTRQGWEGKESTLRLSTWTRARRVIILRRPAPKQRYLRAKDLAKANAPTQEVIESCLPLLVEGDYEYQVLVTSLTLDIPAIAQLYRDRADVENVFDEIKNHWGWGGFTSHTFAVTQNVARMTALFYNWWSIFCRLADHNHHREAITTRPALLHSIVRQTTSGGQRMLTITSTNGNKNAISGFFTRLSAWLSAFSTIAEQWLRPRRWQELLRAIFPGPFGVIYDPTG
;
A
#
# COMPACT_ATOMS: atom_id res chain seq x y z
N GLU A 1 21.16 0.96 10.88
CA GLU A 1 19.80 1.10 11.43
C GLU A 1 19.12 2.31 10.78
N HIS A 2 18.11 2.08 9.92
CA HIS A 2 17.38 3.16 9.26
C HIS A 2 16.28 3.68 10.20
N THR A 3 16.55 4.76 10.92
CA THR A 3 15.53 5.45 11.71
C THR A 3 14.67 6.31 10.79
N VAL A 4 13.39 6.52 11.11
CA VAL A 4 12.50 7.40 10.30
C VAL A 4 13.06 8.81 10.11
N LYS A 5 13.88 9.29 11.07
CA LYS A 5 14.58 10.57 10.93
C LYS A 5 15.50 10.61 9.70
N SER A 6 16.11 9.49 9.31
CA SER A 6 16.98 9.44 8.13
C SER A 6 16.21 9.39 6.81
N THR A 7 14.92 9.04 6.81
CA THR A 7 14.12 8.91 5.57
C THR A 7 13.34 10.17 5.20
N ILE A 8 13.11 11.08 6.15
CA ILE A 8 12.40 12.36 5.92
C ILE A 8 13.11 13.24 4.86
N PRO A 9 14.44 13.45 4.92
CA PRO A 9 15.11 14.29 3.92
C PRO A 9 14.99 13.73 2.49
N ASP A 10 15.09 12.41 2.34
CA ASP A 10 14.94 11.75 1.04
C ASP A 10 13.50 11.86 0.52
N PHE A 11 12.51 11.65 1.39
CA PHE A 11 11.09 11.84 1.06
C PHE A 11 10.82 13.25 0.53
N GLN A 12 11.32 14.28 1.23
CA GLN A 12 11.18 15.67 0.81
C GLN A 12 11.91 15.94 -0.51
N SER A 13 13.15 15.46 -0.64
CA SER A 13 13.99 15.69 -1.82
C SER A 13 13.36 15.10 -3.09
N VAL A 14 12.80 13.88 -3.00
CA VAL A 14 12.12 13.23 -4.13
C VAL A 14 10.90 14.05 -4.57
N LEU A 15 10.11 14.55 -3.65
CA LEU A 15 8.93 15.35 -3.98
C LEU A 15 9.31 16.73 -4.54
N ILE A 16 10.29 17.40 -3.95
CA ILE A 16 10.77 18.71 -4.41
C ILE A 16 11.36 18.62 -5.83
N ALA A 17 11.99 17.49 -6.18
CA ALA A 17 12.50 17.26 -7.53
C ALA A 17 11.39 17.06 -8.58
N LEU A 18 10.15 16.80 -8.17
CA LEU A 18 9.01 16.62 -9.05
C LEU A 18 8.17 17.90 -9.17
N PRO A 19 7.68 18.24 -10.37
CA PRO A 19 6.64 19.26 -10.53
C PRO A 19 5.42 18.95 -9.65
N ARG A 20 4.82 19.98 -9.04
CA ARG A 20 3.72 19.82 -8.05
C ARG A 20 2.54 18.99 -8.56
N GLN A 21 2.25 19.06 -9.85
CA GLN A 21 1.21 18.29 -10.53
C GLN A 21 1.46 16.78 -10.59
N LEU A 22 2.71 16.35 -10.38
CA LEU A 22 3.13 14.94 -10.36
C LEU A 22 3.29 14.40 -8.94
N TRP A 23 3.00 15.21 -7.92
CA TRP A 23 3.06 14.74 -6.54
C TRP A 23 1.97 13.69 -6.30
N PRO A 24 2.23 12.72 -5.39
CA PRO A 24 1.19 11.83 -4.92
C PRO A 24 0.06 12.65 -4.26
N GLN A 25 -1.16 12.11 -4.32
CA GLN A 25 -2.31 12.73 -3.65
C GLN A 25 -2.18 12.65 -2.12
N VAL A 26 -1.67 11.52 -1.61
CA VAL A 26 -1.56 11.25 -0.17
C VAL A 26 -0.27 10.51 0.18
N ALA A 27 0.39 10.92 1.26
CA ALA A 27 1.47 10.18 1.90
C ALA A 27 0.91 9.21 2.96
N ARG A 28 1.20 7.92 2.84
CA ARG A 28 0.76 6.89 3.79
C ARG A 28 1.94 6.25 4.51
N GLY A 29 1.75 5.89 5.78
CA GLY A 29 2.84 5.31 6.58
C GLY A 29 2.37 4.65 7.88
N ASP A 30 3.15 3.68 8.34
CA ASP A 30 2.88 2.97 9.58
C ASP A 30 3.27 3.79 10.84
N SER A 31 3.11 3.21 12.01
CA SER A 31 3.38 3.73 13.35
C SER A 31 4.72 4.46 13.53
N ALA A 32 5.72 4.19 12.70
CA ALA A 32 6.99 4.90 12.75
C ALA A 32 6.91 6.33 12.15
N PHE A 33 5.95 6.58 11.26
CA PHE A 33 5.77 7.84 10.53
C PHE A 33 4.76 8.79 11.16
N GLY A 34 3.91 8.33 12.10
CA GLY A 34 3.03 9.18 12.93
C GLY A 34 3.81 10.04 13.93
N THR A 35 4.63 10.97 13.44
CA THR A 35 5.47 11.85 14.25
C THR A 35 5.32 13.29 13.79
N GLU A 36 5.55 14.23 14.70
CA GLU A 36 5.50 15.67 14.36
C GLU A 36 6.40 16.01 13.17
N ALA A 37 7.65 15.50 13.19
CA ALA A 37 8.63 15.77 12.16
C ALA A 37 8.19 15.33 10.76
N MET A 38 7.42 14.25 10.66
CA MET A 38 6.90 13.76 9.38
C MET A 38 5.64 14.51 8.92
N MET A 39 4.82 15.03 9.85
CA MET A 39 3.54 15.67 9.50
C MET A 39 3.68 17.17 9.17
N VAL A 40 4.62 17.88 9.80
CA VAL A 40 4.78 19.33 9.62
C VAL A 40 5.07 19.72 8.17
N TRP A 41 5.93 18.95 7.48
CA TRP A 41 6.30 19.29 6.11
C TRP A 41 5.16 19.09 5.10
N PRO A 42 4.43 17.94 5.08
CA PRO A 42 3.23 17.79 4.25
C PRO A 42 2.18 18.87 4.52
N GLU A 43 1.94 19.23 5.80
CA GLU A 43 1.03 20.30 6.19
C GLU A 43 1.42 21.66 5.60
N ALA A 44 2.71 22.01 5.64
CA ALA A 44 3.21 23.27 5.11
C ALA A 44 3.19 23.33 3.57
N ASN A 45 3.20 22.17 2.90
CA ASN A 45 3.27 22.07 1.43
C ASN A 45 1.95 21.63 0.78
N GLY A 46 0.88 21.51 1.56
CA GLY A 46 -0.44 21.08 1.07
C GLY A 46 -0.43 19.67 0.48
N LEU A 47 0.36 18.75 1.04
CA LEU A 47 0.33 17.32 0.72
C LEU A 47 -0.48 16.61 1.80
N ASP A 48 -1.52 15.89 1.38
CA ASP A 48 -2.32 15.14 2.33
C ASP A 48 -1.54 13.93 2.88
N TYR A 49 -1.90 13.52 4.10
CA TYR A 49 -1.27 12.38 4.72
C TYR A 49 -2.22 11.51 5.53
N LEU A 50 -1.83 10.25 5.72
CA LEU A 50 -2.52 9.27 6.55
C LEU A 50 -1.46 8.37 7.21
N PHE A 51 -1.21 8.60 8.49
CA PHE A 51 -0.21 7.85 9.26
C PHE A 51 -0.83 7.12 10.44
N LYS A 52 -0.32 5.93 10.77
CA LYS A 52 -0.64 5.30 12.05
C LYS A 52 0.14 5.96 13.17
N GLN A 53 -0.54 6.21 14.28
CA GLN A 53 0.01 6.77 15.49
C GLN A 53 0.37 5.66 16.49
N ARG A 54 1.52 5.80 17.15
CA ARG A 54 1.90 4.89 18.26
C ARG A 54 0.97 5.08 19.45
N MET A 55 0.68 3.99 20.15
CA MET A 55 -0.09 3.98 21.40
C MET A 55 0.70 4.58 22.56
N THR A 56 0.68 5.92 22.67
CA THR A 56 1.18 6.68 23.82
C THR A 56 0.15 6.73 24.95
N THR A 57 0.54 7.23 26.13
CA THR A 57 -0.39 7.41 27.26
C THR A 57 -1.62 8.24 26.88
N ARG A 58 -1.43 9.39 26.20
CA ARG A 58 -2.55 10.24 25.76
C ARG A 58 -3.40 9.59 24.68
N THR A 59 -2.76 8.87 23.75
CA THR A 59 -3.48 8.13 22.70
C THR A 59 -4.36 7.03 23.31
N ARG A 60 -3.87 6.31 24.33
CA ARG A 60 -4.66 5.29 25.05
C ARG A 60 -5.80 5.91 25.84
N ALA A 61 -5.56 7.03 26.51
CA ALA A 61 -6.62 7.74 27.24
C ALA A 61 -7.75 8.16 26.30
N LEU A 62 -7.42 8.70 25.12
CA LEU A 62 -8.42 9.04 24.10
C LEU A 62 -9.20 7.81 23.61
N VAL A 63 -8.50 6.69 23.36
CA VAL A 63 -9.17 5.44 22.97
C VAL A 63 -10.15 4.99 24.06
N GLN A 64 -9.74 4.99 25.32
CA GLN A 64 -10.59 4.59 26.45
C GLN A 64 -11.82 5.51 26.59
N GLU A 65 -11.65 6.82 26.44
CA GLU A 65 -12.75 7.78 26.46
C GLU A 65 -13.76 7.52 25.32
N LEU A 66 -13.26 7.30 24.10
CA LEU A 66 -14.11 7.04 22.94
C LEU A 66 -14.80 5.67 23.00
N ASP A 67 -14.22 4.70 23.70
CA ASP A 67 -14.79 3.38 23.89
C ASP A 67 -16.06 3.41 24.75
N LEU A 68 -16.11 4.32 25.73
CA LEU A 68 -17.26 4.55 26.61
C LEU A 68 -18.42 5.28 25.92
N THR A 69 -18.23 5.76 24.69
CA THR A 69 -19.22 6.57 23.96
C THR A 69 -19.76 5.83 22.75
N GLN A 70 -21.07 6.00 22.49
CA GLN A 70 -21.76 5.42 21.33
C GLN A 70 -21.35 6.11 20.00
N GLY A 71 -21.73 5.53 18.86
CA GLY A 71 -21.49 6.13 17.53
C GLY A 71 -20.28 5.59 16.78
N TRP A 72 -19.99 4.30 16.93
CA TRP A 72 -19.01 3.60 16.10
C TRP A 72 -19.59 3.30 14.72
N VAL A 73 -18.80 3.52 13.67
CA VAL A 73 -19.21 3.35 12.26
C VAL A 73 -18.54 2.10 11.69
N ASP A 74 -19.29 1.22 11.03
CA ASP A 74 -18.71 0.06 10.35
C ASP A 74 -17.78 0.50 9.21
N THR A 75 -16.56 -0.02 9.22
CA THR A 75 -15.51 0.24 8.22
C THR A 75 -15.12 -1.01 7.43
N ARG A 76 -15.94 -2.06 7.52
CA ARG A 76 -15.80 -3.39 6.92
C ARG A 76 -14.66 -4.22 7.53
N GLN A 77 -14.62 -5.51 7.17
CA GLN A 77 -13.64 -6.49 7.66
C GLN A 77 -13.61 -6.60 9.20
N GLY A 78 -14.77 -6.41 9.84
CA GLY A 78 -14.92 -6.47 11.30
C GLY A 78 -14.31 -5.28 12.05
N TRP A 79 -13.93 -4.22 11.34
CA TRP A 79 -13.43 -2.98 11.93
C TRP A 79 -14.55 -1.96 12.06
N GLU A 80 -14.58 -1.29 13.21
CA GLU A 80 -15.38 -0.11 13.46
C GLU A 80 -14.47 1.10 13.62
N GLY A 81 -14.96 2.27 13.21
CA GLY A 81 -14.21 3.51 13.23
C GLY A 81 -14.93 4.63 13.95
N LYS A 82 -14.15 5.53 14.56
CA LYS A 82 -14.64 6.74 15.21
C LYS A 82 -13.67 7.90 15.03
N GLU A 83 -14.21 9.09 14.83
CA GLU A 83 -13.43 10.31 14.64
C GLU A 83 -13.26 11.09 15.95
N SER A 84 -12.08 11.70 16.12
CA SER A 84 -11.82 12.68 17.17
C SER A 84 -10.65 13.60 16.78
N THR A 85 -10.22 14.45 17.70
CA THR A 85 -9.08 15.34 17.55
C THR A 85 -8.07 15.07 18.66
N LEU A 86 -6.79 14.99 18.32
CA LEU A 86 -5.71 14.72 19.26
C LEU A 86 -4.61 15.78 19.16
N ARG A 87 -4.14 16.26 20.32
CA ARG A 87 -2.90 17.04 20.44
C ARG A 87 -1.95 16.38 21.43
N LEU A 88 -0.91 15.75 20.91
CA LEU A 88 0.18 15.24 21.76
C LEU A 88 1.06 16.40 22.25
N SER A 89 1.75 16.19 23.38
CA SER A 89 2.66 17.21 23.93
C SER A 89 3.82 17.53 22.98
N THR A 90 4.22 16.57 22.16
CA THR A 90 5.24 16.73 21.13
C THR A 90 4.72 17.38 19.84
N TRP A 91 3.41 17.65 19.77
CA TRP A 91 2.77 18.20 18.58
C TRP A 91 2.55 19.70 18.69
N THR A 92 2.84 20.42 17.60
CA THR A 92 2.62 21.86 17.53
C THR A 92 1.13 22.22 17.51
N ARG A 93 0.29 21.35 16.93
CA ARG A 93 -1.15 21.56 16.76
C ARG A 93 -1.98 20.30 17.05
N ALA A 94 -3.28 20.52 17.23
CA ALA A 94 -4.26 19.45 17.25
C ALA A 94 -4.50 18.93 15.83
N ARG A 95 -4.70 17.62 15.67
CA ARG A 95 -4.92 16.97 14.37
C ARG A 95 -6.11 16.03 14.43
N ARG A 96 -6.76 15.85 13.29
CA ARG A 96 -7.82 14.86 13.10
C ARG A 96 -7.25 13.46 13.29
N VAL A 97 -7.93 12.66 14.09
CA VAL A 97 -7.59 11.25 14.30
C VAL A 97 -8.80 10.35 14.10
N ILE A 98 -8.58 9.22 13.45
CA ILE A 98 -9.55 8.15 13.28
C ILE A 98 -9.10 6.96 14.12
N ILE A 99 -9.91 6.57 15.09
CA ILE A 99 -9.70 5.39 15.91
C ILE A 99 -10.43 4.25 15.23
N LEU A 100 -9.70 3.18 14.90
CA LEU A 100 -10.26 1.93 14.43
C LEU A 100 -10.16 0.89 15.53
N ARG A 101 -11.21 0.12 15.75
CA ARG A 101 -11.23 -1.02 16.66
C ARG A 101 -11.80 -2.24 15.98
N ARG A 102 -11.34 -3.42 16.37
CA ARG A 102 -12.01 -4.70 16.07
C ARG A 102 -11.90 -5.64 17.26
N PRO A 103 -12.83 -6.58 17.44
CA PRO A 103 -12.65 -7.66 18.40
C PRO A 103 -11.32 -8.37 18.16
N ALA A 104 -10.55 -8.63 19.21
CA ALA A 104 -9.25 -9.26 19.10
C ALA A 104 -9.42 -10.68 18.51
N PRO A 105 -8.68 -11.04 17.44
CA PRO A 105 -8.77 -12.36 16.86
C PRO A 105 -8.15 -13.43 17.79
N LYS A 106 -8.99 -14.13 18.55
CA LYS A 106 -8.69 -15.23 19.51
C LYS A 106 -7.66 -14.87 20.62
N GLN A 107 -7.66 -15.69 21.68
CA GLN A 107 -6.89 -15.48 22.92
C GLN A 107 -5.44 -15.09 22.66
N ARG A 108 -5.12 -13.83 22.95
CA ARG A 108 -3.74 -13.36 23.04
C ARG A 108 -3.05 -14.13 24.16
N TYR A 109 -1.85 -14.66 23.89
CA TYR A 109 -1.02 -15.25 24.95
C TYR A 109 -0.79 -14.23 26.07
N LEU A 110 -1.16 -14.63 27.30
CA LEU A 110 -0.94 -13.82 28.50
C LEU A 110 0.55 -13.52 28.63
N ARG A 111 0.91 -12.24 28.64
CA ARG A 111 2.28 -11.80 28.91
C ARG A 111 2.50 -11.77 30.42
N ALA A 112 3.76 -11.78 30.87
CA ALA A 112 4.10 -11.68 32.29
C ALA A 112 3.42 -10.50 33.03
N LYS A 113 3.18 -9.37 32.33
CA LYS A 113 2.45 -8.21 32.86
C LYS A 113 0.95 -8.45 33.03
N ASP A 114 0.35 -9.28 32.18
CA ASP A 114 -1.07 -9.62 32.23
C ASP A 114 -1.34 -10.55 33.44
N LEU A 115 -0.44 -11.50 33.70
CA LEU A 115 -0.43 -12.33 34.91
C LEU A 115 -0.22 -11.52 36.20
N ALA A 116 0.69 -10.53 36.19
CA ALA A 116 0.90 -9.65 37.32
C ALA A 116 -0.31 -8.76 37.62
N LYS A 117 -1.08 -8.36 36.59
CA LYS A 117 -2.30 -7.56 36.72
C LYS A 117 -3.48 -8.38 37.25
N ALA A 118 -3.54 -9.68 36.95
CA ALA A 118 -4.54 -10.60 37.52
C ALA A 118 -4.38 -10.78 39.04
N ASN A 119 -3.18 -10.55 39.58
CA ASN A 119 -2.90 -10.57 41.02
C ASN A 119 -3.12 -9.22 41.72
N ALA A 120 -3.52 -8.17 40.99
CA ALA A 120 -3.87 -6.88 41.58
C ALA A 120 -5.34 -6.90 42.04
N PRO A 121 -5.69 -6.19 43.14
CA PRO A 121 -7.07 -6.11 43.59
C PRO A 121 -7.98 -5.57 42.48
N THR A 122 -9.06 -6.31 42.21
CA THR A 122 -10.05 -5.96 41.19
C THR A 122 -10.77 -4.69 41.62
N GLN A 123 -10.72 -3.65 40.79
CA GLN A 123 -11.48 -2.44 41.06
C GLN A 123 -12.96 -2.72 40.82
N GLU A 124 -13.79 -2.50 41.83
CA GLU A 124 -15.24 -2.67 41.72
C GLU A 124 -15.80 -1.69 40.69
N VAL A 125 -16.60 -2.20 39.77
CA VAL A 125 -17.30 -1.41 38.76
C VAL A 125 -18.66 -1.02 39.35
N ILE A 126 -19.00 0.26 39.28
CA ILE A 126 -20.33 0.76 39.66
C ILE A 126 -21.37 0.10 38.73
N GLU A 127 -22.42 -0.50 39.29
CA GLU A 127 -23.43 -1.28 38.55
C GLU A 127 -24.06 -0.50 37.38
N SER A 128 -24.26 0.81 37.53
CA SER A 128 -24.76 1.70 36.46
C SER A 128 -23.82 1.83 35.26
N CYS A 129 -22.55 1.45 35.41
CA CYS A 129 -21.55 1.46 34.34
C CYS A 129 -21.44 0.12 33.62
N LEU A 130 -22.07 -0.96 34.10
CA LEU A 130 -22.03 -2.28 33.45
C LEU A 130 -22.52 -2.26 31.99
N PRO A 131 -23.62 -1.56 31.63
CA PRO A 131 -24.08 -1.51 30.23
C PRO A 131 -23.15 -0.71 29.30
N LEU A 132 -22.22 0.07 29.87
CA LEU A 132 -21.24 0.87 29.14
C LEU A 132 -19.90 0.12 28.97
N LEU A 133 -19.72 -1.00 29.67
CA LEU A 133 -18.54 -1.84 29.49
C LEU A 133 -18.74 -2.71 28.26
N VAL A 134 -17.88 -2.50 27.27
CA VAL A 134 -17.82 -3.38 26.10
C VAL A 134 -17.08 -4.65 26.51
N GLU A 135 -17.78 -5.79 26.51
CA GLU A 135 -17.16 -7.09 26.76
C GLU A 135 -16.19 -7.46 25.62
N GLY A 136 -15.00 -7.92 25.98
CA GLY A 136 -14.00 -8.47 25.05
C GLY A 136 -12.74 -7.63 24.88
N ASP A 137 -11.63 -8.29 24.56
CA ASP A 137 -10.40 -7.61 24.16
C ASP A 137 -10.56 -7.04 22.75
N TYR A 138 -10.21 -5.77 22.56
CA TYR A 138 -10.19 -5.12 21.26
C TYR A 138 -8.76 -4.84 20.79
N GLU A 139 -8.54 -5.01 19.48
CA GLU A 139 -7.38 -4.45 18.81
C GLU A 139 -7.70 -3.04 18.35
N TYR A 140 -6.81 -2.09 18.69
CA TYR A 140 -6.96 -0.68 18.35
C TYR A 140 -5.88 -0.19 17.38
N GLN A 141 -6.28 0.65 16.44
CA GLN A 141 -5.40 1.44 15.60
C GLN A 141 -5.82 2.90 15.68
N VAL A 142 -4.86 3.81 15.81
CA VAL A 142 -5.13 5.25 15.76
C VAL A 142 -4.44 5.79 14.52
N LEU A 143 -5.22 6.38 13.63
CA LEU A 143 -4.75 6.99 12.40
C LEU A 143 -4.81 8.51 12.56
N VAL A 144 -3.76 9.22 12.16
CA VAL A 144 -3.71 10.68 12.11
C VAL A 144 -3.69 11.11 10.64
N THR A 145 -4.52 12.08 10.27
CA THR A 145 -4.70 12.44 8.86
C THR A 145 -5.09 13.90 8.68
N SER A 146 -4.74 14.47 7.52
CA SER A 146 -5.23 15.77 7.05
C SER A 146 -6.45 15.65 6.12
N LEU A 147 -6.73 14.45 5.62
CA LEU A 147 -7.81 14.19 4.67
C LEU A 147 -9.17 14.53 5.30
N THR A 148 -10.12 14.94 4.47
CA THR A 148 -11.52 15.20 4.85
C THR A 148 -12.48 14.07 4.46
N LEU A 149 -11.94 12.92 4.06
CA LEU A 149 -12.74 11.74 3.68
C LEU A 149 -13.53 11.18 4.86
N ASP A 150 -14.55 10.39 4.57
CA ASP A 150 -15.34 9.69 5.57
C ASP A 150 -14.54 8.56 6.25
N ILE A 151 -15.03 8.11 7.40
CA ILE A 151 -14.36 7.09 8.22
C ILE A 151 -14.12 5.78 7.43
N PRO A 152 -15.11 5.23 6.68
CA PRO A 152 -14.89 4.03 5.88
C PRO A 152 -13.84 4.20 4.79
N ALA A 153 -13.79 5.34 4.08
CA ALA A 153 -12.76 5.56 3.06
C ALA A 153 -11.36 5.70 3.68
N ILE A 154 -11.22 6.38 4.82
CA ILE A 154 -9.93 6.46 5.53
C ILE A 154 -9.46 5.07 5.95
N ALA A 155 -10.36 4.25 6.50
CA ALA A 155 -10.04 2.89 6.91
C ALA A 155 -9.60 2.03 5.72
N GLN A 156 -10.34 2.06 4.60
CA GLN A 156 -9.97 1.38 3.37
C GLN A 156 -8.60 1.86 2.85
N LEU A 157 -8.41 3.18 2.74
CA LEU A 157 -7.18 3.77 2.26
C LEU A 157 -5.97 3.40 3.14
N TYR A 158 -6.16 3.22 4.45
CA TYR A 158 -5.11 2.72 5.33
C TYR A 158 -4.86 1.21 5.15
N ARG A 159 -5.90 0.40 4.94
CA ARG A 159 -5.76 -1.05 4.68
C ARG A 159 -4.95 -1.29 3.40
N ASP A 160 -5.22 -0.53 2.34
CA ASP A 160 -4.52 -0.62 1.04
C ASP A 160 -3.06 -0.12 1.10
N ARG A 161 -2.57 0.33 2.27
CA ARG A 161 -1.14 0.60 2.48
C ARG A 161 -0.34 -0.71 2.43
N ALA A 162 -0.91 -1.82 2.90
CA ALA A 162 -0.20 -3.09 3.01
C ALA A 162 0.21 -3.67 1.65
N ASP A 163 -0.43 -3.26 0.55
CA ASP A 163 -0.07 -3.69 -0.82
C ASP A 163 1.40 -3.44 -1.16
N VAL A 164 1.99 -2.37 -0.61
CA VAL A 164 3.42 -2.06 -0.83
C VAL A 164 4.35 -3.09 -0.16
N GLU A 165 3.90 -3.77 0.89
CA GLU A 165 4.69 -4.81 1.57
C GLU A 165 4.85 -6.03 0.66
N ASN A 166 3.81 -6.40 -0.08
CA ASN A 166 3.89 -7.45 -1.11
C ASN A 166 4.88 -7.07 -2.21
N VAL A 167 4.87 -5.81 -2.66
CA VAL A 167 5.84 -5.29 -3.64
C VAL A 167 7.28 -5.39 -3.11
N PHE A 168 7.51 -4.99 -1.85
CA PHE A 168 8.84 -5.08 -1.25
C PHE A 168 9.30 -6.53 -1.06
N ASP A 169 8.41 -7.42 -0.66
CA ASP A 169 8.71 -8.84 -0.53
C ASP A 169 9.09 -9.45 -1.88
N GLU A 170 8.30 -9.16 -2.92
CA GLU A 170 8.52 -9.62 -4.28
C GLU A 170 9.86 -9.10 -4.85
N ILE A 171 10.15 -7.81 -4.69
CA ILE A 171 11.41 -7.20 -5.12
C ILE A 171 12.61 -7.87 -4.41
N LYS A 172 12.50 -8.12 -3.11
CA LYS A 172 13.58 -8.77 -2.34
C LYS A 172 13.78 -10.22 -2.75
N ASN A 173 12.71 -11.02 -2.74
CA ASN A 173 12.77 -12.47 -2.82
C ASN A 173 12.81 -12.98 -4.26
N HIS A 174 12.19 -12.27 -5.20
CA HIS A 174 12.11 -12.72 -6.60
C HIS A 174 13.05 -11.94 -7.50
N TRP A 175 13.23 -10.64 -7.28
CA TRP A 175 14.10 -9.82 -8.13
C TRP A 175 15.54 -9.68 -7.63
N GLY A 176 15.87 -10.26 -6.47
CA GLY A 176 17.22 -10.30 -5.95
C GLY A 176 17.74 -8.91 -5.56
N TRP A 177 16.86 -8.05 -5.02
CA TRP A 177 17.21 -6.66 -4.69
C TRP A 177 18.37 -6.53 -3.70
N GLY A 178 18.54 -7.53 -2.81
CA GLY A 178 19.69 -7.66 -1.91
C GLY A 178 20.72 -8.71 -2.35
N GLY A 179 20.57 -9.30 -3.54
CA GLY A 179 21.38 -10.43 -4.00
C GLY A 179 22.72 -10.04 -4.65
N PHE A 180 22.93 -8.76 -4.92
CA PHE A 180 24.17 -8.24 -5.50
C PHE A 180 24.94 -7.38 -4.49
N THR A 181 26.20 -7.71 -4.25
CA THR A 181 27.10 -6.94 -3.40
C THR A 181 28.38 -6.60 -4.17
N SER A 182 28.94 -5.42 -3.89
CA SER A 182 30.22 -4.99 -4.41
C SER A 182 30.97 -4.25 -3.32
N HIS A 183 32.28 -4.02 -3.50
CA HIS A 183 33.08 -3.26 -2.54
C HIS A 183 32.72 -1.76 -2.48
N THR A 184 31.88 -1.26 -3.40
CA THR A 184 31.53 0.16 -3.47
C THR A 184 30.02 0.35 -3.35
N PHE A 185 29.61 1.28 -2.47
CA PHE A 185 28.18 1.57 -2.26
C PHE A 185 27.49 2.03 -3.55
N ALA A 186 28.16 2.84 -4.37
CA ALA A 186 27.59 3.38 -5.60
C ALA A 186 27.17 2.28 -6.60
N VAL A 187 28.00 1.25 -6.78
CA VAL A 187 27.68 0.15 -7.70
C VAL A 187 26.52 -0.69 -7.16
N THR A 188 26.54 -1.02 -5.87
CA THR A 188 25.43 -1.74 -5.23
C THR A 188 24.12 -0.95 -5.27
N GLN A 189 24.17 0.37 -5.06
CA GLN A 189 23.01 1.25 -5.16
C GLN A 189 22.46 1.31 -6.60
N ASN A 190 23.33 1.39 -7.61
CA ASN A 190 22.90 1.41 -9.00
C ASN A 190 22.22 0.10 -9.41
N VAL A 191 22.77 -1.06 -9.01
CA VAL A 191 22.14 -2.35 -9.27
C VAL A 191 20.78 -2.44 -8.58
N ALA A 192 20.68 -2.01 -7.31
CA ALA A 192 19.41 -1.98 -6.59
C ALA A 192 18.35 -1.10 -7.28
N ARG A 193 18.75 0.05 -7.84
CA ARG A 193 17.86 0.93 -8.62
C ARG A 193 17.44 0.31 -9.95
N MET A 194 18.36 -0.35 -10.65
CA MET A 194 18.05 -1.07 -11.90
C MET A 194 17.06 -2.21 -11.66
N THR A 195 17.24 -2.97 -10.58
CA THR A 195 16.29 -4.02 -10.17
C THR A 195 14.89 -3.46 -9.92
N ALA A 196 14.78 -2.33 -9.22
CA ALA A 196 13.49 -1.65 -9.01
C ALA A 196 12.86 -1.16 -10.33
N LEU A 197 13.66 -0.69 -11.29
CA LEU A 197 13.17 -0.31 -12.61
C LEU A 197 12.65 -1.52 -13.40
N PHE A 198 13.39 -2.64 -13.40
CA PHE A 198 12.96 -3.88 -14.05
C PHE A 198 11.69 -4.44 -13.43
N TYR A 199 11.55 -4.37 -12.11
CA TYR A 199 10.31 -4.68 -11.42
C TYR A 199 9.13 -3.86 -11.94
N ASN A 200 9.29 -2.53 -12.02
CA ASN A 200 8.23 -1.64 -12.50
C ASN A 200 7.82 -1.97 -13.94
N TRP A 201 8.79 -2.21 -14.83
CA TRP A 201 8.50 -2.60 -16.21
C TRP A 201 7.80 -3.96 -16.30
N TRP A 202 8.21 -4.93 -15.48
CA TRP A 202 7.55 -6.22 -15.43
C TRP A 202 6.10 -6.10 -14.93
N SER A 203 5.87 -5.34 -13.86
CA SER A 203 4.53 -5.09 -13.33
C SER A 203 3.62 -4.42 -14.37
N ILE A 204 4.13 -3.41 -15.09
CA ILE A 204 3.42 -2.76 -16.20
C ILE A 204 3.11 -3.77 -17.32
N PHE A 205 4.09 -4.58 -17.71
CA PHE A 205 3.93 -5.60 -18.75
C PHE A 205 2.85 -6.62 -18.39
N CYS A 206 2.85 -7.13 -17.16
CA CYS A 206 1.83 -8.06 -16.68
C CYS A 206 0.43 -7.41 -16.66
N ARG A 207 0.34 -6.16 -16.21
CA ARG A 207 -0.94 -5.43 -16.15
C ARG A 207 -1.56 -5.19 -17.52
N LEU A 208 -0.76 -4.97 -18.58
CA LEU A 208 -1.29 -4.79 -19.95
C LEU A 208 -2.17 -5.94 -20.46
N ALA A 209 -2.06 -7.14 -19.88
CA ALA A 209 -2.84 -8.31 -20.31
C ALA A 209 -3.76 -8.87 -19.20
N ASP A 210 -3.63 -8.39 -17.97
CA ASP A 210 -4.54 -8.61 -16.85
C ASP A 210 -4.58 -7.38 -15.95
N HIS A 211 -5.52 -6.48 -16.24
CA HIS A 211 -5.60 -5.18 -15.58
C HIS A 211 -6.15 -5.25 -14.15
N ASN A 212 -6.86 -6.32 -13.81
CA ASN A 212 -7.64 -6.41 -12.57
C ASN A 212 -6.86 -7.03 -11.43
N HIS A 213 -5.78 -7.77 -11.72
CA HIS A 213 -5.04 -8.52 -10.71
C HIS A 213 -3.57 -8.15 -10.73
N HIS A 214 -3.00 -7.91 -9.55
CA HIS A 214 -1.54 -7.95 -9.40
C HIS A 214 -1.08 -9.38 -9.66
N ARG A 215 -0.10 -9.52 -10.55
CA ARG A 215 0.46 -10.82 -10.92
C ARG A 215 1.90 -10.91 -10.44
N GLU A 216 2.11 -11.73 -9.41
CA GLU A 216 3.41 -11.88 -8.77
C GLU A 216 4.48 -12.48 -9.72
N ALA A 217 5.71 -12.04 -9.54
CA ALA A 217 6.87 -12.45 -10.32
C ALA A 217 7.19 -13.94 -10.17
N ILE A 218 6.91 -14.54 -9.02
CA ILE A 218 7.14 -15.98 -8.79
C ILE A 218 6.36 -16.86 -9.77
N THR A 219 5.14 -16.47 -10.13
CA THR A 219 4.30 -17.21 -11.08
C THR A 219 4.49 -16.72 -12.51
N THR A 220 4.58 -15.40 -12.71
CA THR A 220 4.63 -14.82 -14.06
C THR A 220 5.98 -14.99 -14.74
N ARG A 221 7.10 -14.92 -14.02
CA ARG A 221 8.42 -15.04 -14.68
C ARG A 221 8.64 -16.43 -15.28
N PRO A 222 8.37 -17.54 -14.56
CA PRO A 222 8.52 -18.85 -15.16
C PRO A 222 7.58 -19.09 -16.35
N ALA A 223 6.40 -18.49 -16.34
CA ALA A 223 5.43 -18.62 -17.43
C ALA A 223 5.79 -17.76 -18.67
N LEU A 224 6.12 -16.49 -18.46
CA LEU A 224 6.23 -15.49 -19.52
C LEU A 224 7.67 -15.27 -20.00
N LEU A 225 8.67 -15.36 -19.11
CA LEU A 225 10.07 -15.09 -19.44
C LEU A 225 10.80 -16.31 -20.02
N HIS A 226 10.47 -17.52 -19.55
CA HIS A 226 11.12 -18.75 -20.01
C HIS A 226 10.52 -19.33 -21.30
N SER A 227 9.56 -18.63 -21.91
CA SER A 227 9.03 -19.00 -23.22
C SER A 227 10.03 -18.62 -24.33
N ILE A 228 10.30 -19.54 -25.25
CA ILE A 228 11.20 -19.29 -26.38
C ILE A 228 10.40 -18.61 -27.49
N VAL A 229 10.84 -17.42 -27.90
CA VAL A 229 10.17 -16.65 -28.96
C VAL A 229 11.00 -16.69 -30.24
N ARG A 230 10.40 -17.14 -31.34
CA ARG A 230 10.96 -17.03 -32.69
C ARG A 230 10.23 -15.93 -33.44
N GLN A 231 10.95 -14.89 -33.85
CA GLN A 231 10.43 -13.89 -34.77
C GLN A 231 10.69 -14.34 -36.21
N THR A 232 9.65 -14.36 -37.04
CA THR A 232 9.75 -14.57 -38.48
C THR A 232 9.08 -13.42 -39.22
N THR A 233 9.56 -13.14 -40.42
CA THR A 233 8.98 -12.16 -41.34
C THR A 233 8.58 -12.86 -42.61
N SER A 234 7.29 -12.88 -42.93
CA SER A 234 6.76 -13.48 -44.15
C SER A 234 5.67 -12.58 -44.73
N GLY A 235 5.71 -12.32 -46.04
CA GLY A 235 4.71 -11.49 -46.73
C GLY A 235 4.56 -10.07 -46.17
N GLY A 236 5.64 -9.47 -45.65
CA GLY A 236 5.61 -8.15 -45.00
C GLY A 236 5.03 -8.14 -43.58
N GLN A 237 4.53 -9.28 -43.08
CA GLN A 237 4.03 -9.41 -41.71
C GLN A 237 5.12 -9.96 -40.78
N ARG A 238 5.20 -9.38 -39.58
CA ARG A 238 6.02 -9.88 -38.47
C ARG A 238 5.19 -10.88 -37.65
N MET A 239 5.62 -12.13 -37.61
CA MET A 239 5.02 -13.16 -36.76
C MET A 239 5.96 -13.53 -35.60
N LEU A 240 5.40 -13.63 -34.40
CA LEU A 240 6.09 -14.11 -33.20
C LEU A 240 5.54 -15.49 -32.83
N THR A 241 6.34 -16.54 -33.02
CA THR A 241 6.00 -17.89 -32.56
C THR A 241 6.54 -18.07 -31.15
N ILE A 242 5.65 -18.25 -30.18
CA ILE A 242 6.01 -18.38 -28.76
C ILE A 242 5.84 -19.84 -28.35
N THR A 243 6.96 -20.50 -28.05
CA THR A 243 6.99 -21.87 -27.58
C THR A 243 7.18 -21.87 -26.07
N SER A 244 6.15 -22.31 -25.33
CA SER A 244 6.24 -22.50 -23.88
C SER A 244 6.33 -23.97 -23.52
N THR A 245 7.26 -24.31 -22.61
CA THR A 245 7.35 -25.63 -21.96
C THR A 245 6.50 -25.71 -20.68
N ASN A 246 5.86 -24.61 -20.28
CA ASN A 246 5.02 -24.52 -19.10
C ASN A 246 3.70 -25.32 -19.28
N GLY A 247 3.16 -25.89 -18.21
CA GLY A 247 1.86 -26.60 -18.24
C GLY A 247 0.67 -25.71 -18.62
N ASN A 248 0.78 -24.39 -18.44
CA ASN A 248 -0.30 -23.43 -18.69
C ASN A 248 -0.21 -22.76 -20.07
N LYS A 249 0.07 -23.53 -21.13
CA LYS A 249 0.26 -22.99 -22.50
C LYS A 249 -0.91 -22.16 -23.01
N ASN A 250 -2.15 -22.59 -22.77
CA ASN A 250 -3.34 -21.88 -23.23
C ASN A 250 -3.47 -20.49 -22.57
N ALA A 251 -3.18 -20.40 -21.27
CA ALA A 251 -3.21 -19.13 -20.55
C ALA A 251 -2.13 -18.17 -21.06
N ILE A 252 -0.92 -18.67 -21.32
CA ILE A 252 0.20 -17.89 -21.86
C ILE A 252 -0.12 -17.41 -23.29
N SER A 253 -0.66 -18.28 -24.14
CA SER A 253 -1.10 -17.92 -25.49
C SER A 253 -2.19 -16.85 -25.47
N GLY A 254 -3.18 -17.01 -24.58
CA GLY A 254 -4.23 -16.01 -24.36
C GLY A 254 -3.68 -14.65 -23.90
N PHE A 255 -2.69 -14.66 -23.00
CA PHE A 255 -1.98 -13.44 -22.55
C PHE A 255 -1.35 -12.69 -23.73
N PHE A 256 -0.53 -13.37 -24.55
CA PHE A 256 0.14 -12.72 -25.69
C PHE A 256 -0.82 -12.32 -26.80
N THR A 257 -1.92 -13.07 -27.00
CA THR A 257 -2.96 -12.71 -27.97
C THR A 257 -3.66 -11.40 -27.57
N ARG A 258 -4.04 -11.26 -26.30
CA ARG A 258 -4.63 -10.00 -25.79
C ARG A 258 -3.66 -8.83 -25.92
N LEU A 259 -2.40 -9.03 -25.54
CA LEU A 259 -1.36 -8.01 -25.66
C LEU A 259 -1.15 -7.59 -27.13
N SER A 260 -1.08 -8.54 -28.05
CA SER A 260 -0.91 -8.29 -29.48
C SER A 260 -2.10 -7.50 -30.06
N ALA A 261 -3.33 -7.90 -29.71
CA ALA A 261 -4.54 -7.19 -30.12
C ALA A 261 -4.56 -5.75 -29.58
N TRP A 262 -4.20 -5.56 -28.30
CA TRP A 262 -4.13 -4.25 -27.68
C TRP A 262 -3.06 -3.36 -28.33
N LEU A 263 -1.83 -3.86 -28.52
CA LEU A 263 -0.75 -3.12 -29.18
C LEU A 263 -1.11 -2.74 -30.62
N SER A 264 -1.76 -3.65 -31.35
CA SER A 264 -2.21 -3.39 -32.73
C SER A 264 -3.25 -2.27 -32.75
N ALA A 265 -4.29 -2.36 -31.91
CA ALA A 265 -5.32 -1.32 -31.79
C ALA A 265 -4.72 0.04 -31.37
N PHE A 266 -3.81 0.03 -30.39
CA PHE A 266 -3.13 1.23 -29.93
C PHE A 266 -2.28 1.85 -31.05
N SER A 267 -1.53 1.05 -31.81
CA SER A 267 -0.67 1.54 -32.89
C SER A 267 -1.45 2.22 -34.02
N THR A 268 -2.64 1.71 -34.37
CA THR A 268 -3.49 2.26 -35.43
C THR A 268 -3.96 3.69 -35.12
N ILE A 269 -4.19 4.01 -33.84
CA ILE A 269 -4.72 5.32 -33.42
C ILE A 269 -3.63 6.24 -32.84
N ALA A 270 -2.50 5.68 -32.39
CA ALA A 270 -1.46 6.43 -31.69
C ALA A 270 -0.83 7.54 -32.55
N GLU A 271 -0.71 7.35 -33.86
CA GLU A 271 -0.15 8.36 -34.78
C GLU A 271 -0.93 9.67 -34.76
N GLN A 272 -2.24 9.61 -34.49
CA GLN A 272 -3.13 10.78 -34.40
C GLN A 272 -2.92 11.60 -33.11
N TRP A 273 -2.17 11.07 -32.15
CA TRP A 273 -1.93 11.70 -30.85
C TRP A 273 -0.54 12.28 -30.73
N LEU A 274 -0.44 13.42 -30.05
CA LEU A 274 0.83 13.94 -29.55
C LEU A 274 1.41 13.01 -28.47
N ARG A 275 2.73 13.03 -28.31
CA ARG A 275 3.48 12.16 -27.37
C ARG A 275 2.91 12.12 -25.94
N PRO A 276 2.49 13.24 -25.31
CA PRO A 276 1.92 13.21 -23.96
C PRO A 276 0.59 12.44 -23.90
N ARG A 277 -0.26 12.58 -24.92
CA ARG A 277 -1.55 11.89 -24.99
C ARG A 277 -1.37 10.39 -25.19
N ARG A 278 -0.39 9.95 -26.00
CA ARG A 278 -0.04 8.52 -26.12
C ARG A 278 0.29 7.90 -24.75
N TRP A 279 1.08 8.60 -23.94
CA TRP A 279 1.41 8.16 -22.59
C TRP A 279 0.20 8.10 -21.66
N GLN A 280 -0.68 9.10 -21.72
CA GLN A 280 -1.90 9.10 -20.91
C GLN A 280 -2.82 7.93 -21.26
N GLU A 281 -3.05 7.65 -22.54
CA GLU A 281 -3.91 6.53 -22.95
C GLU A 281 -3.28 5.17 -22.63
N LEU A 282 -1.95 5.03 -22.77
CA LEU A 282 -1.22 3.84 -22.32
C LEU A 282 -1.41 3.63 -20.80
N LEU A 283 -1.21 4.67 -19.99
CA LEU A 283 -1.39 4.58 -18.53
C LEU A 283 -2.84 4.28 -18.14
N ARG A 284 -3.84 4.88 -18.81
CA ARG A 284 -5.25 4.57 -18.58
C ARG A 284 -5.59 3.12 -18.89
N ALA A 285 -4.99 2.55 -19.94
CA ALA A 285 -5.16 1.15 -20.27
C ALA A 285 -4.52 0.23 -19.23
N ILE A 286 -3.29 0.53 -18.77
CA ILE A 286 -2.56 -0.28 -17.77
C ILE A 286 -3.21 -0.22 -16.38
N PHE A 287 -3.73 0.95 -16.02
CA PHE A 287 -4.30 1.23 -14.70
C PHE A 287 -5.79 1.62 -14.82
N PRO A 288 -6.68 0.72 -15.28
CA PRO A 288 -8.10 1.02 -15.39
C PRO A 288 -8.74 0.96 -14.01
N GLY A 289 -8.80 2.11 -13.36
CA GLY A 289 -9.39 2.30 -12.04
C GLY A 289 -8.85 3.59 -11.41
N PRO A 290 -9.50 4.14 -10.37
CA PRO A 290 -8.84 5.12 -9.52
C PRO A 290 -7.59 4.45 -8.95
N PHE A 291 -6.41 5.01 -9.23
CA PHE A 291 -5.11 4.48 -8.81
C PHE A 291 -5.14 3.91 -7.38
N GLY A 292 -5.30 2.58 -7.24
CA GLY A 292 -5.28 1.90 -5.94
C GLY A 292 -6.56 1.18 -5.47
N VAL A 293 -7.59 0.95 -6.30
CA VAL A 293 -8.71 0.06 -5.92
C VAL A 293 -8.65 -1.22 -6.74
N ILE A 294 -8.23 -2.32 -6.12
CA ILE A 294 -8.42 -3.68 -6.66
C ILE A 294 -9.77 -4.19 -6.14
N TYR A 295 -10.61 -4.69 -7.05
CA TYR A 295 -11.88 -5.31 -6.74
C TYR A 295 -11.69 -6.57 -5.87
N ASP A 296 -12.75 -6.91 -5.13
CA ASP A 296 -12.86 -8.11 -4.29
C ASP A 296 -12.28 -9.35 -5.02
N PRO A 297 -11.40 -10.16 -4.40
CA PRO A 297 -10.93 -11.38 -5.01
C PRO A 297 -12.10 -12.34 -5.16
N THR A 298 -12.71 -12.35 -6.34
CA THR A 298 -13.63 -13.42 -6.73
C THR A 298 -12.81 -14.63 -7.12
N GLY A 299 -12.69 -15.58 -6.19
CA GLY A 299 -12.15 -16.93 -6.44
C GLY A 299 -11.06 -17.33 -5.47
#